data_AF-A0A2A4P5I1-F1
#
_entry.id   AF-A0A2A4P5I1-F1
#
_cell.length_a   1.000
_cell.length_b   1.000
_cell.length_c   1.000
_cell.angle_alpha   90.00
_cell.angle_beta   90.00
_cell.angle_gamma   90.00
#
_symmetry.space_group_name_H-M   'P 1'
#
loop_
_entity.id
_entity.type
_entity.pdbx_description
1 polymer ?
#
loop_
_entity_poly.entity_id
_entity_poly.type
_entity_poly.pdbx_seq_one_letter_code
_entity_poly.pdbx_strand_id
1 'polypeptide(L)'
;MTRNDGTEFDFLMGDWHVQHRRLRERLTGSNDWQDFPGHMSAHHVLGGLGNMDDNHLEIPGDPYRAISMRSFDPASGKWAIWWLDGRSPHSLDVPVVGGFENDTGLFFADDIIDDKPVRVRFMWTRMDSDNPRWEQALSGDDGASWETNWIMDFRRSK
;
A
#
# COMPACT_ATOMS: atom_id res chain seq x y z
N MET A 1 0.24 -18.59 21.57
CA MET A 1 -0.27 -17.62 20.58
C MET A 1 0.48 -16.34 20.81
N THR A 2 1.32 -15.93 19.87
CA THR A 2 2.02 -14.64 19.92
C THR A 2 0.96 -13.55 19.88
N ARG A 3 1.00 -12.62 20.82
CA ARG A 3 0.04 -11.52 20.92
C ARG A 3 0.29 -10.59 19.73
N ASN A 4 -0.71 -10.41 18.86
CA ASN A 4 -0.71 -9.32 17.89
C ASN A 4 -0.99 -8.04 18.69
N ASP A 5 0.03 -7.22 18.87
CA ASP A 5 -0.02 -5.96 19.61
C ASP A 5 -0.08 -4.73 18.70
N GLY A 6 -0.26 -4.94 17.38
CA GLY A 6 -0.35 -3.85 16.41
C GLY A 6 0.99 -3.19 16.11
N THR A 7 2.09 -3.92 16.21
CA THR A 7 3.45 -3.43 15.90
C THR A 7 3.97 -3.88 14.53
N GLU A 8 3.17 -4.63 13.75
CA GLU A 8 3.68 -5.24 12.52
C GLU A 8 4.07 -4.25 11.42
N PHE A 9 3.64 -2.99 11.51
CA PHE A 9 4.07 -1.92 10.59
C PHE A 9 5.25 -1.10 11.10
N ASP A 10 5.83 -1.41 12.26
CA ASP A 10 6.93 -0.65 12.87
C ASP A 10 8.16 -0.60 11.95
N PHE A 11 8.36 -1.65 11.13
CA PHE A 11 9.42 -1.68 10.13
C PHE A 11 9.34 -0.48 9.18
N LEU A 12 8.17 0.11 8.95
CA LEU A 12 7.94 1.17 7.97
C LEU A 12 8.28 2.57 8.52
N MET A 13 8.45 2.74 9.84
CA MET A 13 8.58 4.07 10.47
C MET A 13 9.87 4.78 10.08
N GLY A 14 9.81 6.09 9.80
CA GLY A 14 10.94 6.91 9.37
C GLY A 14 10.91 7.26 7.88
N ASP A 15 12.06 7.68 7.35
CA ASP A 15 12.20 8.23 6.00
C ASP A 15 12.78 7.22 5.00
N TRP A 16 12.26 7.27 3.78
CA TRP A 16 12.56 6.31 2.72
C TRP A 16 12.71 6.98 1.36
N HIS A 17 13.64 6.43 0.58
CA HIS A 17 13.58 6.46 -0.87
C HIS A 17 12.75 5.28 -1.36
N VAL A 18 11.88 5.52 -2.32
CA VAL A 18 11.03 4.50 -2.92
C VAL A 18 11.30 4.43 -4.42
N GLN A 19 11.58 3.24 -4.92
CA GLN A 19 11.56 2.97 -6.35
C GLN A 19 10.20 2.38 -6.70
N HIS A 20 9.42 3.12 -7.49
CA HIS A 20 8.13 2.66 -7.99
C HIS A 20 8.30 2.02 -9.36
N ARG A 21 7.45 1.01 -9.61
CA ARG A 21 7.16 0.47 -10.93
C ARG A 21 5.66 0.27 -11.05
N ARG A 22 4.98 1.01 -11.94
CA ARG A 22 3.51 1.00 -12.08
C ARG A 22 3.11 0.75 -13.53
N LEU A 23 2.04 -0.01 -13.76
CA LEU A 23 1.43 -0.10 -15.08
C LEU A 23 0.79 1.25 -15.45
N ARG A 24 0.87 1.61 -16.74
CA ARG A 24 0.16 2.78 -17.28
C ARG A 24 -1.35 2.55 -17.37
N GLU A 25 -1.72 1.34 -17.78
CA GLU A 25 -3.10 0.89 -17.91
C GLU A 25 -3.27 -0.42 -17.14
N ARG A 26 -4.42 -0.58 -16.48
CA ARG A 26 -4.69 -1.69 -15.58
C ARG A 26 -5.89 -2.47 -16.10
N LEU A 27 -5.90 -3.78 -15.91
CA LEU A 27 -6.99 -4.68 -16.34
C LEU A 27 -7.25 -4.65 -17.85
N THR A 28 -6.23 -4.30 -18.65
CA THR A 28 -6.27 -4.31 -20.12
C THR A 28 -5.34 -5.35 -20.73
N GLY A 29 -4.63 -6.14 -19.91
CA GLY A 29 -3.57 -7.04 -20.37
C GLY A 29 -2.28 -6.31 -20.77
N SER A 30 -2.13 -5.06 -20.34
CA SER A 30 -0.95 -4.24 -20.61
C SER A 30 0.28 -4.75 -19.88
N ASN A 31 1.45 -4.61 -20.52
CA ASN A 31 2.76 -4.80 -19.91
C ASN A 31 3.61 -3.52 -19.99
N ASP A 32 2.97 -2.37 -20.23
CA ASP A 32 3.64 -1.06 -20.28
C ASP A 32 3.85 -0.54 -18.85
N TRP A 33 5.01 -0.88 -18.31
CA TRP A 33 5.47 -0.44 -17.00
C TRP A 33 6.22 0.88 -17.10
N GLN A 34 5.95 1.78 -16.16
CA GLN A 34 6.72 2.98 -15.92
C GLN A 34 7.40 2.93 -14.55
N ASP A 35 8.70 3.20 -14.56
CA ASP A 35 9.53 3.28 -13.37
C ASP A 35 9.77 4.74 -12.99
N PHE A 36 9.69 5.06 -11.69
CA PHE A 36 9.92 6.42 -11.20
C PHE A 36 10.29 6.43 -9.71
N PRO A 37 11.08 7.41 -9.25
CA PRO A 37 11.45 7.51 -7.84
C PRO A 37 10.34 8.16 -7.02
N GLY A 38 10.50 8.11 -5.70
CA GLY A 38 9.64 8.78 -4.74
C GLY A 38 10.30 8.82 -3.36
N HIS A 39 9.63 9.53 -2.46
CA HIS A 39 10.01 9.66 -1.06
C HIS A 39 8.82 9.37 -0.17
N MET A 40 9.07 8.74 0.97
CA MET A 40 8.03 8.47 1.96
C MET A 40 8.55 8.71 3.37
N SER A 41 7.74 9.36 4.21
CA SER A 41 8.01 9.54 5.64
C SER A 41 6.85 8.99 6.45
N ALA A 42 7.10 8.02 7.32
CA ALA A 42 6.07 7.36 8.14
C ALA A 42 6.26 7.61 9.63
N HIS A 43 5.17 7.77 10.37
CA HIS A 43 5.17 7.94 11.83
C HIS A 43 3.94 7.30 12.48
N HIS A 44 4.05 6.99 13.78
CA HIS A 44 2.94 6.46 14.56
C HIS A 44 1.87 7.52 14.83
N VAL A 45 0.62 7.06 14.90
CA VAL A 45 -0.55 7.83 15.30
C VAL A 45 -1.44 7.00 16.23
N LEU A 46 -2.62 7.52 16.62
CA LEU A 46 -3.63 6.78 17.40
C LEU A 46 -3.09 6.12 18.68
N GLY A 47 -2.11 6.76 19.35
CA GLY A 47 -1.50 6.22 20.57
C GLY A 47 -0.73 4.90 20.36
N GLY A 48 -0.24 4.64 19.13
CA GLY A 48 0.49 3.43 18.75
C GLY A 48 -0.36 2.42 17.99
N LEU A 49 -1.69 2.56 17.98
CA LEU A 49 -2.60 1.65 17.25
C LEU A 49 -2.78 2.04 15.77
N GLY A 50 -1.82 2.77 15.21
CA GLY A 50 -1.87 3.24 13.84
C GLY A 50 -0.58 3.90 13.39
N ASN A 51 -0.47 4.10 12.09
CA ASN A 51 0.57 4.91 11.48
C ASN A 51 0.03 5.67 10.27
N MET A 52 0.75 6.71 9.88
CA MET A 52 0.47 7.50 8.70
C MET A 52 1.79 7.75 7.96
N ASP A 53 1.75 7.71 6.64
CA ASP A 53 2.87 8.11 5.79
C ASP A 53 2.48 9.21 4.80
N ASP A 54 3.42 10.14 4.56
CA ASP A 54 3.37 11.12 3.47
C ASP A 54 4.25 10.61 2.33
N ASN A 55 3.67 10.46 1.14
CA ASN A 55 4.34 10.01 -0.07
C ASN A 55 4.46 11.19 -1.04
N HIS A 56 5.66 11.39 -1.58
CA HIS A 56 5.90 12.19 -2.76
C HIS A 56 6.29 11.27 -3.91
N LEU A 57 5.43 11.21 -4.93
CA LEU A 57 5.60 10.35 -6.10
C LEU A 57 6.09 11.18 -7.28
N GLU A 58 7.30 10.91 -7.76
CA GLU A 58 7.93 11.67 -8.84
C GLU A 58 7.61 11.07 -10.21
N ILE A 59 6.34 10.72 -10.42
CA ILE A 59 5.86 10.20 -11.70
C ILE A 59 6.13 11.24 -12.82
N PRO A 60 6.74 10.84 -13.95
CA PRO A 60 7.12 11.78 -15.01
C PRO A 60 5.94 12.59 -15.54
N GLY A 61 6.04 13.92 -15.41
CA GLY A 61 5.06 14.88 -15.93
C GLY A 61 3.84 15.13 -15.04
N ASP A 62 3.60 14.32 -14.00
CA ASP A 62 2.43 14.45 -13.11
C ASP A 62 2.76 14.15 -11.63
N PRO A 63 3.85 14.70 -11.07
CA PRO A 63 4.24 14.41 -9.69
C PRO A 63 3.14 14.82 -8.72
N TYR A 64 2.91 14.01 -7.70
CA TYR A 64 1.86 14.27 -6.72
C TYR A 64 2.23 13.80 -5.32
N ARG A 65 1.46 14.26 -4.34
CA ARG A 65 1.53 13.81 -2.95
C ARG A 65 0.28 13.06 -2.56
N ALA A 66 0.46 12.12 -1.65
CA ALA A 66 -0.63 11.33 -1.09
C ALA A 66 -0.25 10.82 0.30
N ILE A 67 -1.25 10.44 1.09
CA ILE A 67 -1.02 9.80 2.37
C ILE A 67 -1.58 8.40 2.39
N SER A 68 -0.89 7.48 3.08
CA SER A 68 -1.51 6.25 3.56
C SER A 68 -1.80 6.38 5.04
N MET A 69 -2.99 5.95 5.47
CA MET A 69 -3.34 5.85 6.89
C MET A 69 -3.59 4.40 7.24
N ARG A 70 -3.09 3.96 8.38
CA ARG A 70 -3.28 2.60 8.88
C ARG A 70 -3.78 2.62 10.31
N SER A 71 -4.79 1.81 10.59
CA SER A 71 -5.27 1.60 11.96
C SER A 71 -5.37 0.12 12.26
N PHE A 72 -4.95 -0.26 13.46
CA PHE A 72 -5.10 -1.60 14.00
C PHE A 72 -6.39 -1.69 14.82
N ASP A 73 -7.17 -2.73 14.61
CA ASP A 73 -8.31 -3.11 15.45
C ASP A 73 -7.92 -4.28 16.37
N PRO A 74 -7.71 -4.04 17.67
CA PRO A 74 -7.38 -5.09 18.62
C PRO A 74 -8.47 -6.15 18.79
N ALA A 75 -9.73 -5.85 18.46
CA ALA A 75 -10.83 -6.79 18.62
C ALA A 75 -10.80 -7.88 17.55
N SER A 76 -10.53 -7.51 16.29
CA SER A 76 -10.38 -8.46 15.18
C SER A 76 -8.94 -8.92 14.93
N GLY A 77 -7.94 -8.20 15.45
CA GLY A 77 -6.53 -8.44 15.15
C GLY A 77 -6.17 -8.09 13.70
N LYS A 78 -6.91 -7.17 13.08
CA LYS A 78 -6.74 -6.76 11.68
C LYS A 78 -6.31 -5.30 11.57
N TRP A 79 -5.64 -5.02 10.47
CA TRP A 79 -5.32 -3.67 10.05
C TRP A 79 -6.21 -3.26 8.89
N ALA A 80 -6.55 -1.98 8.85
CA ALA A 80 -7.15 -1.31 7.71
C ALA A 80 -6.18 -0.27 7.17
N ILE A 81 -6.08 -0.16 5.84
CA ILE A 81 -5.18 0.77 5.14
C ILE A 81 -6.02 1.61 4.18
N TRP A 82 -6.01 2.92 4.37
CA TRP A 82 -6.63 3.89 3.47
C TRP A 82 -5.58 4.65 2.68
N TRP A 83 -5.95 5.06 1.47
CA TRP A 83 -5.17 5.95 0.62
C TRP A 83 -5.95 7.25 0.37
N LEU A 84 -5.25 8.39 0.45
CA LEU A 84 -5.78 9.70 0.08
C LEU A 84 -4.83 10.37 -0.90
N ASP A 85 -5.27 10.48 -2.15
CA ASP A 85 -4.55 11.18 -3.21
C ASP A 85 -4.76 12.69 -3.10
N GLY A 86 -3.67 13.47 -3.02
CA GLY A 86 -3.74 14.93 -2.92
C GLY A 86 -4.37 15.63 -4.12
N ARG A 87 -4.48 14.96 -5.27
CA ARG A 87 -5.21 15.45 -6.45
C ARG A 87 -6.73 15.35 -6.28
N SER A 88 -7.18 14.48 -5.37
CA SER A 88 -8.59 14.23 -5.04
C SER A 88 -8.82 14.33 -3.52
N PRO A 89 -8.65 15.53 -2.91
CA PRO A 89 -8.55 15.69 -1.45
C PRO A 89 -9.83 15.37 -0.66
N HIS A 90 -10.94 15.11 -1.34
CA HIS A 90 -12.23 14.73 -0.72
C HIS A 90 -12.56 13.25 -0.92
N SER A 91 -11.72 12.49 -1.62
CA SER A 91 -11.91 11.09 -1.95
C SER A 91 -10.97 10.23 -1.13
N LEU A 92 -11.50 9.64 -0.06
CA LEU A 92 -10.79 8.63 0.72
C LEU A 92 -11.22 7.25 0.23
N ASP A 93 -10.27 6.42 -0.16
CA ASP A 93 -10.55 5.11 -0.76
C ASP A 93 -11.18 4.14 0.26
N VAL A 94 -11.86 3.10 -0.24
CA VAL A 94 -12.28 1.96 0.58
C VAL A 94 -11.03 1.29 1.17
N PRO A 95 -10.96 1.04 2.48
CA PRO A 95 -9.75 0.49 3.05
C PRO A 95 -9.55 -0.96 2.62
N VAL A 96 -8.31 -1.31 2.28
CA VAL A 96 -7.93 -2.72 2.28
C VAL A 96 -7.78 -3.19 3.74
N VAL A 97 -8.39 -4.33 4.05
CA VAL A 97 -8.40 -4.92 5.39
C VAL A 97 -7.67 -6.25 5.36
N GLY A 98 -6.87 -6.52 6.39
CA GLY A 98 -6.03 -7.70 6.41
C GLY A 98 -5.10 -7.76 7.60
N GLY A 99 -3.99 -8.47 7.44
CA GLY A 99 -3.00 -8.63 8.50
C GLY A 99 -1.78 -9.39 8.01
N PHE A 100 -0.95 -9.78 8.97
CA PHE A 100 0.32 -10.42 8.70
C PHE A 100 0.26 -11.91 9.07
N GLU A 101 0.77 -12.73 8.17
CA GLU A 101 0.99 -14.15 8.40
C GLU A 101 2.44 -14.47 7.99
N ASN A 102 3.24 -14.91 8.96
CA ASN A 102 4.69 -15.12 8.80
C ASN A 102 5.41 -13.84 8.33
N ASP A 103 6.08 -13.91 7.18
CA ASP A 103 6.88 -12.85 6.56
C ASP A 103 6.10 -12.07 5.48
N THR A 104 4.78 -12.23 5.44
CA THR A 104 3.91 -11.62 4.43
C THR A 104 2.71 -10.91 5.06
N GLY A 105 2.48 -9.66 4.66
CA GLY A 105 1.24 -8.93 4.96
C GLY A 105 0.29 -8.97 3.78
N LEU A 106 -0.96 -9.42 3.96
CA LEU A 106 -1.97 -9.46 2.91
C LEU A 106 -3.23 -8.69 3.33
N PHE A 107 -3.70 -7.83 2.42
CA PHE A 107 -4.85 -6.97 2.64
C PHE A 107 -5.74 -6.93 1.40
N PHE A 108 -7.06 -6.86 1.60
CA PHE A 108 -8.04 -6.93 0.52
C PHE A 108 -9.14 -5.89 0.67
N ALA A 109 -9.63 -5.39 -0.46
CA ALA A 109 -10.87 -4.61 -0.54
C ALA A 109 -11.63 -5.02 -1.80
N ASP A 110 -12.94 -4.80 -1.78
CA ASP A 110 -13.76 -4.76 -2.98
C ASP A 110 -14.04 -3.29 -3.30
N ASP A 111 -13.80 -2.88 -4.54
CA ASP A 111 -13.84 -1.48 -4.98
C ASP A 111 -14.49 -1.36 -6.38
N ILE A 112 -14.68 -0.13 -6.85
CA ILE A 112 -15.23 0.18 -8.17
C ILE A 112 -14.24 1.05 -8.94
N ILE A 113 -13.74 0.53 -10.07
CA ILE A 113 -12.87 1.28 -10.99
C ILE A 113 -13.55 1.33 -12.35
N ASP A 114 -13.71 2.54 -12.91
CA ASP A 114 -14.42 2.77 -14.18
C ASP A 114 -15.80 2.07 -14.24
N ASP A 115 -16.58 2.23 -13.17
CA ASP A 115 -17.91 1.63 -12.96
C ASP A 115 -17.93 0.08 -12.94
N LYS A 116 -16.78 -0.57 -12.80
CA LYS A 116 -16.67 -2.03 -12.73
C LYS A 116 -16.21 -2.49 -11.34
N PRO A 117 -16.85 -3.52 -10.76
CA PRO A 117 -16.35 -4.15 -9.55
C PRO A 117 -14.94 -4.71 -9.77
N VAL A 118 -14.05 -4.41 -8.85
CA VAL A 118 -12.66 -4.88 -8.85
C VAL A 118 -12.29 -5.29 -7.43
N ARG A 119 -11.55 -6.39 -7.28
CA ARG A 119 -10.90 -6.71 -6.01
C ARG A 119 -9.49 -6.15 -5.99
N VAL A 120 -9.14 -5.51 -4.89
CA VAL A 120 -7.81 -4.95 -4.64
C VAL A 120 -7.07 -5.84 -3.66
N ARG A 121 -5.78 -6.09 -3.90
CA ARG A 121 -4.90 -6.75 -2.96
C ARG A 121 -3.63 -5.95 -2.76
N PHE A 122 -3.30 -5.67 -1.50
CA PHE A 122 -1.95 -5.24 -1.12
C PHE A 122 -1.17 -6.40 -0.54
N MET A 123 0.11 -6.48 -0.89
CA MET A 123 1.04 -7.45 -0.36
C MET A 123 2.31 -6.76 0.12
N TRP A 124 2.68 -7.01 1.38
CA TRP A 124 3.96 -6.61 1.95
C TRP A 124 4.85 -7.82 2.12
N THR A 125 6.10 -7.73 1.69
CA THR A 125 7.12 -8.78 1.84
C THR A 125 8.47 -8.16 2.22
N ARG A 126 9.42 -9.00 2.65
CA ARG A 126 10.79 -8.58 2.99
C ARG A 126 10.84 -7.53 4.11
N MET A 127 9.90 -7.60 5.05
CA MET A 127 9.74 -6.58 6.09
C MET A 127 10.90 -6.55 7.10
N ASP A 128 11.59 -7.68 7.26
CA ASP A 128 12.76 -7.81 8.12
C ASP A 128 14.09 -7.42 7.43
N SER A 129 14.05 -6.89 6.20
CA SER A 129 15.24 -6.46 5.46
C SER A 129 15.33 -4.94 5.34
N ASP A 130 16.49 -4.43 4.89
CA ASP A 130 16.68 -3.02 4.56
C ASP A 130 15.90 -2.56 3.30
N ASN A 131 15.17 -3.49 2.68
CA ASN A 131 14.44 -3.28 1.43
C ASN A 131 13.07 -3.97 1.43
N PRO A 132 12.14 -3.55 2.31
CA PRO A 132 10.78 -4.05 2.25
C PRO A 132 10.18 -3.76 0.87
N ARG A 133 9.22 -4.58 0.48
CA ARG A 133 8.51 -4.45 -0.78
C ARG A 133 7.02 -4.43 -0.54
N TRP A 134 6.36 -3.49 -1.20
CA TRP A 134 4.91 -3.44 -1.32
C TRP A 134 4.49 -3.69 -2.78
N GLU A 135 3.40 -4.42 -2.95
CA GLU A 135 2.79 -4.68 -4.26
C GLU A 135 1.28 -4.49 -4.18
N GLN A 136 0.71 -3.87 -5.22
CA GLN A 136 -0.71 -3.84 -5.48
C GLN A 136 -1.04 -4.75 -6.67
N ALA A 137 -2.09 -5.56 -6.50
CA ALA A 137 -2.71 -6.29 -7.58
C ALA A 137 -4.22 -6.02 -7.63
N LEU A 138 -4.77 -6.07 -8.84
CA LEU A 138 -6.21 -5.98 -9.08
C LEU A 138 -6.73 -7.27 -9.70
N SER A 139 -7.99 -7.58 -9.42
CA SER A 139 -8.72 -8.67 -10.06
C SER A 139 -10.06 -8.16 -10.59
N GLY A 140 -10.30 -8.39 -11.88
CA GLY A 140 -11.60 -8.14 -12.53
C GLY A 140 -12.51 -9.36 -12.60
N ASP A 141 -12.10 -10.49 -11.99
CA ASP A 141 -12.77 -11.79 -12.05
C ASP A 141 -12.96 -12.40 -10.64
N ASP A 142 -13.31 -11.55 -9.67
CA ASP A 142 -13.63 -11.92 -8.28
C ASP A 142 -12.50 -12.66 -7.52
N GLY A 143 -11.25 -12.42 -7.94
CA GLY A 143 -10.04 -12.99 -7.34
C GLY A 143 -9.57 -14.30 -7.96
N ALA A 144 -10.18 -14.74 -9.08
CA ALA A 144 -9.72 -15.92 -9.80
C ALA A 144 -8.34 -15.72 -10.46
N SER A 145 -8.05 -14.51 -10.92
CA SER A 145 -6.74 -14.07 -11.38
C SER A 145 -6.38 -12.68 -10.84
N TRP A 146 -5.08 -12.37 -10.80
CA TRP A 146 -4.56 -11.13 -10.23
C TRP A 146 -3.52 -10.51 -11.16
N GLU A 147 -3.71 -9.24 -11.50
CA GLU A 147 -2.75 -8.41 -12.24
C GLU A 147 -2.00 -7.52 -11.23
N THR A 148 -0.75 -7.85 -10.91
CA THR A 148 0.12 -6.91 -10.20
C THR A 148 0.35 -5.70 -11.09
N ASN A 149 -0.01 -4.52 -10.60
CA ASN A 149 0.05 -3.29 -11.39
C ASN A 149 0.83 -2.16 -10.72
N TRP A 150 1.31 -2.38 -9.50
CA TRP A 150 2.20 -1.45 -8.82
C TRP A 150 3.12 -2.20 -7.87
N ILE A 151 4.40 -1.88 -7.94
CA ILE A 151 5.44 -2.36 -7.04
C ILE A 151 6.17 -1.13 -6.46
N MET A 152 6.46 -1.19 -5.17
CA MET A 152 7.32 -0.24 -4.45
C MET A 152 8.43 -1.01 -3.75
N ASP A 153 9.67 -0.69 -4.09
CA ASP A 153 10.86 -1.14 -3.35
C ASP A 153 11.39 0.01 -2.51
N PHE A 154 11.49 -0.21 -1.21
CA PHE A 154 11.90 0.83 -0.26
C PHE A 154 13.38 0.72 0.07
N ARG A 155 14.02 1.84 0.38
CA ARG A 155 15.37 1.92 0.96
C ARG A 155 15.43 3.08 1.94
N ARG A 156 16.01 2.87 3.11
CA ARG A 156 16.16 3.93 4.12
C ARG A 156 16.85 5.16 3.53
N SER A 157 16.32 6.34 3.82
CA SER A 157 17.05 7.58 3.61
C SER A 157 18.22 7.63 4.60
N LYS A 158 19.39 8.08 4.13
CA LYS A 158 20.59 8.21 4.96
C LYS A 158 20.51 9.41 5.89
#